data_AF-A0A948HJ11-F1
#
_entry.id   AF-A0A948HJ11-F1
#
_cell.length_a   1.000
_cell.length_b   1.000
_cell.length_c   1.000
_cell.angle_alpha   90.00
_cell.angle_beta   90.00
_cell.angle_gamma   90.00
#
_symmetry.space_group_name_H-M   'P 1'
#
loop_
_entity.id
_entity.type
_entity.pdbx_description
1 polymer ?
#
loop_
_entity_poly.entity_id
_entity_poly.type
_entity_poly.pdbx_seq_one_letter_code
_entity_poly.pdbx_strand_id
1 'polypeptide(L)'
;MMRKHTRLIGWIAAVLVILAFCQLGRWQLQRMHAKEALLAQQVPARAQSLTLRQAQAAPPLLRWVEDHGRFLLGTILLDNQTREGRAGLKVYQPFQSDDGARVLVDLGWLPMPPDRVIPPITPLAGHTAISGLLAPSPATGLALGPALSPAPQPGVWLASRMPPEDMARALSLLPGSLGARVLRLDPALPVGYA
;
A
#
# COMPACT_ATOMS: atom_id res chain seq x y z
N MET A 1 8.23 47.27 -38.07
CA MET A 1 9.26 46.40 -37.44
C MET A 1 8.69 45.32 -36.49
N MET A 2 7.45 45.45 -35.99
CA MET A 2 6.85 44.53 -34.99
C MET A 2 6.60 43.07 -35.43
N ARG A 3 6.41 42.77 -36.73
CA ARG A 3 6.04 41.41 -37.20
C ARG A 3 7.15 40.34 -37.06
N LYS A 4 8.42 40.74 -37.03
CA LYS A 4 9.56 39.78 -36.95
C LYS A 4 9.76 39.27 -35.52
N HIS A 5 9.62 40.15 -34.53
CA HIS A 5 9.79 39.78 -33.12
C HIS A 5 8.71 38.81 -32.63
N THR A 6 7.45 38.98 -33.05
CA THR A 6 6.35 38.05 -32.71
C THR A 6 6.58 36.64 -33.25
N ARG A 7 7.15 36.50 -34.45
CA ARG A 7 7.47 35.18 -35.04
C ARG A 7 8.62 34.49 -34.29
N LEU A 8 9.65 35.25 -33.92
CA LEU A 8 10.78 34.73 -33.15
C LEU A 8 10.32 34.21 -31.78
N ILE A 9 9.46 34.98 -31.10
CA ILE A 9 8.86 34.59 -29.81
C ILE A 9 8.04 33.29 -29.98
N GLY A 10 7.24 33.17 -31.04
CA GLY A 10 6.48 31.95 -31.32
C GLY A 10 7.36 30.71 -31.54
N TRP A 11 8.47 30.84 -32.27
CA TRP A 11 9.42 29.75 -32.47
C TRP A 11 10.14 29.34 -31.19
N ILE A 12 10.57 30.31 -30.38
CA ILE A 12 11.19 30.04 -29.08
C ILE A 12 10.19 29.31 -28.18
N ALA A 13 8.93 29.76 -28.12
CA ALA A 13 7.88 29.11 -27.36
C ALA A 13 7.65 27.66 -27.84
N ALA A 14 7.61 27.43 -29.17
CA ALA A 14 7.46 26.08 -29.73
C ALA A 14 8.62 25.15 -29.32
N VAL A 15 9.87 25.63 -29.40
CA VAL A 15 11.04 24.85 -28.96
C VAL A 15 10.98 24.53 -27.46
N LEU A 16 10.60 25.51 -26.62
CA LEU A 16 10.44 25.27 -25.18
C LEU A 16 9.36 24.24 -24.87
N VAL A 17 8.23 24.28 -25.58
CA VAL A 17 7.16 23.28 -25.44
C VAL A 17 7.63 21.89 -25.88
N ILE A 18 8.37 21.79 -26.99
CA ILE A 18 8.95 20.52 -27.45
C ILE A 18 9.91 19.95 -26.39
N LEU A 19 10.81 20.77 -25.85
CA LEU A 19 11.73 20.35 -24.80
C LEU A 19 10.99 19.90 -23.54
N ALA A 20 9.93 20.59 -23.14
CA ALA A 20 9.08 20.19 -22.02
C ALA A 20 8.43 18.81 -22.26
N PHE A 21 7.87 18.56 -23.45
CA PHE A 21 7.31 17.26 -23.79
C PHE A 21 8.35 16.15 -23.84
N CYS A 22 9.55 16.41 -24.36
CA CYS A 22 10.65 15.45 -24.33
C CYS A 22 11.05 15.09 -22.89
N GLN A 23 11.12 16.06 -21.98
CA GLN A 23 11.41 15.81 -20.57
C GLN A 23 10.30 15.01 -19.88
N LEU A 24 9.03 15.32 -20.16
CA LEU A 24 7.90 14.53 -19.67
C LEU A 24 7.91 13.10 -20.23
N GLY A 25 8.24 12.92 -21.51
CA GLY A 25 8.40 11.60 -22.13
C GLY A 25 9.51 10.77 -21.48
N ARG A 26 10.65 11.38 -21.17
CA ARG A 26 11.74 10.72 -20.42
C ARG A 26 11.28 10.33 -19.02
N TRP A 27 10.53 11.19 -18.33
CA TRP A 27 9.98 10.87 -17.01
C TRP A 27 9.00 9.69 -17.05
N GLN A 28 8.15 9.63 -18.08
CA GLN A 28 7.25 8.49 -18.30
C GLN A 28 8.05 7.19 -18.49
N LEU A 29 9.11 7.21 -19.31
CA LEU A 29 9.96 6.04 -19.53
C LEU A 29 10.70 5.61 -18.26
N GLN A 30 11.22 6.56 -17.47
CA GLN A 30 11.83 6.26 -16.17
C GLN A 30 10.82 5.61 -15.21
N ARG A 31 9.59 6.11 -15.14
CA ARG A 31 8.53 5.47 -14.33
C ARG A 31 8.20 4.07 -14.80
N MET A 32 8.23 3.82 -16.10
CA MET A 32 8.01 2.49 -16.68
C MET A 32 9.11 1.52 -16.22
N HIS A 33 10.38 1.87 -16.41
CA HIS A 33 11.51 1.03 -15.96
C HIS A 33 11.52 0.81 -14.44
N ALA A 34 11.14 1.82 -13.64
CA ALA A 34 10.98 1.65 -12.20
C ALA A 34 9.92 0.59 -11.85
N LYS A 35 8.81 0.53 -12.60
CA LYS A 35 7.77 -0.50 -12.43
C LYS A 35 8.28 -1.87 -12.84
N GLU A 36 8.98 -1.98 -13.96
CA GLU A 36 9.58 -3.24 -14.42
C GLU A 36 10.57 -3.80 -13.40
N ALA A 37 11.46 -2.95 -12.86
CA ALA A 37 12.43 -3.34 -11.84
C ALA A 37 11.75 -3.88 -10.57
N LEU A 38 10.61 -3.32 -10.17
CA LEU A 38 9.82 -3.81 -9.04
C LEU A 38 9.19 -5.18 -9.33
N LEU A 39 8.66 -5.39 -10.54
CA LEU A 39 8.09 -6.69 -10.95
C LEU A 39 9.18 -7.77 -11.03
N ALA A 40 10.35 -7.43 -11.57
CA ALA A 40 11.49 -8.33 -11.66
C ALA A 40 11.99 -8.81 -10.28
N GLN A 41 11.78 -8.02 -9.22
CA GLN A 41 12.14 -8.40 -7.84
C GLN A 41 11.15 -9.40 -7.20
N GLN A 42 9.92 -9.53 -7.71
CA GLN A 42 8.91 -10.42 -7.12
C GLN A 42 9.23 -11.91 -7.32
N VAL A 43 9.74 -12.27 -8.50
CA VAL A 43 10.12 -13.64 -8.84
C VAL A 43 11.23 -14.19 -7.93
N PRO A 44 12.40 -13.51 -7.76
CA PRO A 44 13.44 -13.97 -6.86
C PRO A 44 13.02 -13.90 -5.39
N ALA A 45 12.11 -12.99 -5.02
CA ALA A 45 11.58 -12.94 -3.65
C ALA A 45 10.88 -14.27 -3.28
N ARG A 46 10.06 -14.84 -4.16
CA ARG A 46 9.33 -16.10 -3.90
C ARG A 46 10.26 -17.30 -3.69
N ALA A 47 11.48 -17.27 -4.23
CA ALA A 47 12.45 -18.35 -4.07
C ALA A 47 13.17 -18.35 -2.71
N GLN A 48 13.08 -17.25 -1.94
CA GLN A 48 13.71 -17.10 -0.63
C GLN A 48 12.65 -16.72 0.41
N SER A 49 11.92 -17.72 0.90
CA SER A 49 11.01 -17.53 2.03
C SER A 49 11.81 -17.28 3.31
N LEU A 50 11.41 -16.25 4.06
CA LEU A 50 11.98 -15.88 5.34
C LEU A 50 10.89 -15.83 6.40
N THR A 51 11.23 -15.98 7.68
CA THR A 51 10.29 -15.65 8.74
C THR A 51 10.02 -14.14 8.77
N LEU A 52 8.90 -13.72 9.33
CA LEU A 52 8.53 -12.30 9.38
C LEU A 52 9.61 -11.48 10.09
N ARG A 53 10.15 -12.01 11.19
CA ARG A 53 11.23 -11.37 11.96
C ARG A 53 12.48 -11.15 11.10
N GLN A 54 12.90 -12.17 10.34
CA GLN A 54 14.08 -12.08 9.47
C GLN A 54 13.86 -11.06 8.33
N ALA A 55 12.69 -11.11 7.69
CA ALA A 55 12.34 -10.16 6.63
C ALA A 55 12.24 -8.72 7.15
N GLN A 56 11.80 -8.52 8.40
CA GLN A 56 11.78 -7.21 9.03
C GLN A 56 13.18 -6.69 9.39
N ALA A 57 14.12 -7.56 9.78
CA ALA A 57 15.50 -7.17 10.04
C ALA A 57 16.28 -6.84 8.75
N ALA A 58 15.86 -7.39 7.61
CA ALA A 58 16.48 -7.15 6.32
C ALA A 58 16.18 -5.73 5.77
N PRO A 59 17.03 -5.22 4.85
CA PRO A 59 16.76 -3.98 4.11
C PRO A 59 15.36 -3.99 3.47
N PRO A 60 14.74 -2.80 3.25
CA PRO A 60 13.35 -2.67 2.81
C PRO A 60 13.18 -2.99 1.31
N LEU A 61 13.51 -4.22 0.93
CA LEU A 61 13.28 -4.81 -0.38
C LEU A 61 12.05 -5.73 -0.31
N LEU A 62 11.50 -6.05 -1.48
CA LEU A 62 10.44 -7.05 -1.59
C LEU A 62 10.98 -8.42 -1.15
N ARG A 63 10.32 -9.05 -0.19
CA ARG A 63 10.72 -10.34 0.36
C ARG A 63 9.50 -11.24 0.53
N TRP A 64 9.65 -12.50 0.17
CA TRP A 64 8.63 -13.49 0.48
C TRP A 64 8.76 -13.91 1.94
N VAL A 65 7.63 -13.95 2.63
CA VAL A 65 7.52 -14.30 4.04
C VAL A 65 6.59 -15.48 4.16
N GLU A 66 7.01 -16.47 4.94
CA GLU A 66 6.19 -17.59 5.36
C GLU A 66 6.32 -17.70 6.87
N ASP A 67 5.20 -17.62 7.57
CA ASP A 67 5.19 -17.57 9.03
C ASP A 67 3.89 -18.14 9.59
N HIS A 68 3.90 -18.47 10.86
CA HIS A 68 2.75 -18.98 11.61
C HIS A 68 2.47 -18.05 12.79
N GLY A 69 1.20 -17.98 13.16
CA GLY A 69 0.77 -17.05 14.20
C GLY A 69 -0.72 -16.81 14.15
N ARG A 70 -1.15 -15.66 14.64
CA ARG A 70 -2.57 -15.33 14.80
C ARG A 70 -2.89 -13.91 14.37
N PHE A 71 -4.09 -13.73 13.86
CA PHE A 71 -4.64 -12.40 13.67
C PHE A 71 -5.02 -11.75 15.00
N LEU A 72 -4.65 -10.48 15.17
CA LEU A 72 -5.06 -9.67 16.30
C LEU A 72 -6.38 -8.94 15.97
N LEU A 73 -7.05 -8.46 17.00
CA LEU A 73 -8.28 -7.69 16.85
C LEU A 73 -8.01 -6.31 16.24
N GLY A 74 -9.05 -5.77 15.62
CA GLY A 74 -9.05 -4.46 14.98
C GLY A 74 -8.74 -4.53 13.48
N THR A 75 -9.38 -3.67 12.70
CA THR A 75 -9.24 -3.63 11.25
C THR A 75 -8.96 -2.20 10.81
N ILE A 76 -8.05 -2.04 9.83
CA ILE A 76 -7.79 -0.77 9.18
C ILE A 76 -8.29 -0.85 7.73
N LEU A 77 -9.14 0.10 7.35
CA LEU A 77 -9.67 0.27 6.00
C LEU A 77 -8.97 1.46 5.36
N LEU A 78 -8.08 1.21 4.40
CA LEU A 78 -7.46 2.28 3.62
C LEU A 78 -8.42 2.76 2.54
N ASP A 79 -8.75 4.05 2.59
CA ASP A 79 -9.67 4.70 1.66
C ASP A 79 -9.01 5.08 0.32
N ASN A 80 -9.82 5.52 -0.63
CA ASN A 80 -9.43 6.02 -1.96
C ASN A 80 -8.63 5.00 -2.78
N GLN A 81 -8.94 3.71 -2.63
CA GLN A 81 -8.30 2.64 -3.40
C GLN A 81 -9.12 2.34 -4.64
N THR A 82 -8.56 2.59 -5.83
CA THR A 82 -9.25 2.33 -7.10
C THR A 82 -8.75 1.02 -7.70
N ARG A 83 -9.67 0.12 -8.04
CA ARG A 83 -9.38 -1.12 -8.78
C ARG A 83 -10.34 -1.23 -9.95
N GLU A 84 -9.80 -1.43 -11.16
CA GLU A 84 -10.59 -1.56 -12.40
C GLU A 84 -11.61 -0.41 -12.61
N GLY A 85 -11.21 0.82 -12.27
CA GLY A 85 -12.07 2.01 -12.40
C GLY A 85 -13.15 2.16 -11.32
N ARG A 86 -13.22 1.26 -10.33
CA ARG A 86 -14.16 1.32 -9.21
C ARG A 86 -13.44 1.77 -7.95
N ALA A 87 -14.03 2.73 -7.24
CA ALA A 87 -13.55 3.15 -5.93
C ALA A 87 -13.86 2.09 -4.87
N GLY A 88 -12.98 1.94 -3.90
CA GLY A 88 -13.10 0.96 -2.85
C GLY A 88 -12.14 1.17 -1.70
N LEU A 89 -12.19 0.21 -0.79
CA LEU A 89 -11.45 0.18 0.45
C LEU A 89 -10.50 -0.99 0.41
N LYS A 90 -9.31 -0.82 0.99
CA LYS A 90 -8.37 -1.91 1.16
C LYS A 90 -8.30 -2.32 2.61
N VAL A 91 -8.49 -3.61 2.86
CA VAL A 91 -8.70 -4.14 4.20
C VAL A 91 -7.37 -4.64 4.76
N TYR A 92 -7.00 -4.15 5.94
CA TYR A 92 -5.80 -4.55 6.65
C TYR A 92 -6.14 -5.05 8.04
N GLN A 93 -5.51 -6.15 8.45
CA GLN A 93 -5.64 -6.67 9.80
C GLN A 93 -4.26 -6.96 10.40
N PRO A 94 -4.00 -6.60 11.67
CA PRO A 94 -2.77 -6.96 12.35
C PRO A 94 -2.63 -8.46 12.52
N PHE A 95 -1.44 -8.96 12.25
CA PHE A 95 -1.02 -10.33 12.50
C PHE A 95 0.18 -10.32 13.44
N GLN A 96 0.19 -11.27 14.36
CA GLN A 96 1.31 -11.56 15.25
C GLN A 96 1.83 -12.96 14.93
N SER A 97 3.08 -13.03 14.49
CA SER A 97 3.83 -14.28 14.36
C SER A 97 4.05 -14.91 15.74
N ASP A 98 4.22 -16.24 15.79
CA ASP A 98 4.54 -17.00 16.99
C ASP A 98 5.84 -16.50 17.66
N ASP A 99 6.78 -15.97 16.87
CA ASP A 99 8.00 -15.32 17.36
C ASP A 99 7.74 -13.91 17.95
N GLY A 100 6.49 -13.43 17.94
CA GLY A 100 6.07 -12.14 18.49
C GLY A 100 6.21 -10.95 17.55
N ALA A 101 6.80 -11.12 16.35
CA ALA A 101 6.85 -10.09 15.33
C ALA A 101 5.44 -9.74 14.84
N ARG A 102 5.18 -8.46 14.53
CA ARG A 102 3.85 -7.99 14.11
C ARG A 102 3.92 -7.28 12.77
N VAL A 103 2.87 -7.46 11.97
CA VAL A 103 2.73 -6.82 10.66
C VAL A 103 1.27 -6.60 10.35
N LEU A 104 0.96 -5.63 9.51
CA LEU A 104 -0.36 -5.57 8.89
C LEU A 104 -0.42 -6.45 7.67
N VAL A 105 -1.42 -7.31 7.64
CA VAL A 105 -1.72 -8.19 6.52
C VAL A 105 -2.77 -7.51 5.66
N ASP A 106 -2.46 -7.39 4.38
CA ASP A 106 -3.37 -6.96 3.32
C ASP A 106 -4.33 -8.12 3.01
N LEU A 107 -5.57 -7.97 3.46
CA LEU A 107 -6.65 -8.91 3.23
C LEU A 107 -7.37 -8.63 1.91
N GLY A 108 -6.92 -7.72 1.06
CA GLY A 108 -7.52 -7.47 -0.25
C GLY A 108 -8.42 -6.25 -0.32
N TRP A 109 -9.21 -6.17 -1.39
CA TRP A 109 -9.96 -4.97 -1.76
C TRP A 109 -11.48 -5.21 -1.70
N LEU A 110 -12.20 -4.19 -1.31
CA LEU A 110 -13.65 -4.21 -1.19
C LEU A 110 -14.24 -3.02 -1.95
N PRO A 111 -15.21 -3.22 -2.86
CA PRO A 111 -15.85 -2.11 -3.56
C PRO A 111 -16.60 -1.23 -2.56
N MET A 112 -16.45 0.08 -2.70
CA MET A 112 -17.26 1.03 -1.94
C MET A 112 -18.64 1.11 -2.61
N PRO A 113 -19.73 0.85 -1.90
CA PRO A 113 -21.06 0.96 -2.48
C PRO A 113 -21.42 2.43 -2.77
N PRO A 114 -22.39 2.70 -3.67
CA PRO A 114 -22.74 4.07 -4.08
C PRO A 114 -23.23 4.97 -2.94
N ASP A 115 -23.83 4.38 -1.92
CA ASP A 115 -24.30 5.03 -0.69
C ASP A 115 -23.16 5.30 0.33
N ARG A 116 -21.93 4.89 0.01
CA ARG A 116 -20.72 5.00 0.84
C ARG A 116 -20.85 4.36 2.22
N VAL A 117 -21.75 3.39 2.37
CA VAL A 117 -21.87 2.61 3.61
C VAL A 117 -20.76 1.57 3.64
N ILE A 118 -19.93 1.58 4.68
CA ILE A 118 -18.85 0.60 4.84
C ILE A 118 -19.48 -0.78 5.06
N PRO A 119 -19.23 -1.78 4.20
CA PRO A 119 -19.81 -3.11 4.37
C PRO A 119 -19.33 -3.77 5.68
N PRO A 120 -20.10 -4.69 6.26
CA PRO A 120 -19.70 -5.37 7.50
C PRO A 120 -18.40 -6.13 7.31
N ILE A 121 -17.39 -5.83 8.14
CA ILE A 121 -16.10 -6.51 8.10
C ILE A 121 -16.03 -7.51 9.24
N THR A 122 -15.80 -8.78 8.91
CA THR A 122 -15.56 -9.81 9.92
C THR A 122 -14.06 -10.01 10.08
N PRO A 123 -13.47 -9.70 11.25
CA PRO A 123 -12.05 -9.91 11.47
C PRO A 123 -11.74 -11.40 11.50
N LEU A 124 -10.61 -11.77 10.91
CA LEU A 124 -10.10 -13.14 11.00
C LEU A 124 -9.62 -13.41 12.43
N ALA A 125 -9.83 -14.64 12.88
CA ALA A 125 -9.43 -15.09 14.21
C ALA A 125 -8.80 -16.49 14.12
N GLY A 126 -8.05 -16.85 15.15
CA GLY A 126 -7.38 -18.16 15.25
C GLY A 126 -5.91 -18.13 14.82
N HIS A 127 -5.25 -19.27 15.03
CA HIS A 127 -3.89 -19.49 14.53
C HIS A 127 -3.95 -20.00 13.09
N THR A 128 -3.13 -19.41 12.22
CA THR A 128 -3.01 -19.81 10.82
C THR A 128 -1.58 -19.62 10.32
N ALA A 129 -1.22 -20.40 9.31
CA ALA A 129 -0.08 -20.10 8.46
C ALA A 129 -0.43 -18.92 7.54
N ILE A 130 0.54 -18.05 7.31
CA ILE A 130 0.46 -17.01 6.28
C ILE A 130 1.68 -17.09 5.39
N SER A 131 1.47 -16.84 4.11
CA SER A 131 2.53 -16.70 3.13
C SER A 131 2.23 -15.50 2.23
N GLY A 132 3.26 -14.77 1.82
CA GLY A 132 3.07 -13.61 0.98
C GLY A 132 4.28 -12.71 0.85
N LEU A 133 4.09 -11.59 0.16
CA LEU A 133 5.13 -10.62 -0.14
C LEU A 133 5.12 -9.48 0.88
N LEU A 134 6.18 -9.34 1.66
CA LEU A 134 6.41 -8.17 2.50
C LEU A 134 6.83 -7.00 1.61
N ALA A 135 6.00 -5.96 1.60
CA ALA A 135 6.16 -4.78 0.75
C ALA A 135 6.12 -3.50 1.59
N PRO A 136 6.71 -2.39 1.11
CA PRO A 136 6.53 -1.08 1.75
C PRO A 136 5.05 -0.72 1.82
N SER A 137 4.64 -0.04 2.89
CA SER A 137 3.29 0.49 3.01
C SER A 137 2.95 1.42 1.83
N PRO A 138 1.67 1.52 1.42
CA PRO A 138 1.24 2.45 0.39
C PRO A 138 1.74 3.87 0.67
N ALA A 139 2.16 4.57 -0.39
CA ALA A 139 2.70 5.92 -0.26
C ALA A 139 1.68 6.85 0.39
N THR A 140 2.14 7.61 1.39
CA THR A 140 1.36 8.66 2.01
C THR A 140 1.07 9.73 0.96
N GLY A 141 -0.21 9.92 0.63
CA GLY A 141 -0.66 11.04 -0.20
C GLY A 141 -0.53 12.38 0.52
N LEU A 142 -1.37 13.35 0.14
CA LEU A 142 -1.45 14.62 0.86
C LEU A 142 -1.91 14.38 2.31
N ALA A 143 -1.13 14.82 3.28
CA ALA A 143 -1.44 14.70 4.70
C ALA A 143 -2.43 15.81 5.12
N LEU A 144 -3.70 15.61 4.80
CA LEU A 144 -4.78 16.51 5.19
C LEU A 144 -5.58 15.89 6.34
N GLY A 145 -5.54 16.53 7.51
CA GLY A 145 -6.28 16.08 8.69
C GLY A 145 -5.69 14.83 9.36
N PRO A 146 -6.48 14.15 10.23
CA PRO A 146 -6.03 12.96 10.95
C PRO A 146 -5.80 11.78 9.99
N ALA A 147 -4.80 10.95 10.29
CA ALA A 147 -4.45 9.79 9.47
C ALA A 147 -5.48 8.67 9.52
N LEU A 148 -6.07 8.48 10.70
CA LEU A 148 -7.09 7.49 10.98
C LEU A 148 -8.30 8.16 11.65
N SER A 149 -9.48 7.64 11.36
CA SER A 149 -10.74 8.03 11.99
C SER A 149 -11.53 6.76 12.31
N PRO A 150 -12.28 6.72 13.42
CA PRO A 150 -13.08 5.54 13.74
C PRO A 150 -14.18 5.34 12.68
N ALA A 151 -14.35 4.10 12.22
CA ALA A 151 -15.48 3.74 11.37
C ALA A 151 -16.75 3.50 12.22
N PRO A 152 -17.95 3.43 11.62
CA PRO A 152 -19.18 3.14 12.36
C PRO A 152 -19.20 1.77 13.05
N GLN A 153 -18.32 0.85 12.64
CA GLN A 153 -18.20 -0.49 13.19
C GLN A 153 -17.14 -0.54 14.31
N PRO A 154 -17.43 -1.20 15.46
CA PRO A 154 -16.47 -1.31 16.56
C PRO A 154 -15.15 -1.96 16.13
N GLY A 155 -14.03 -1.36 16.53
CA GLY A 155 -12.70 -1.89 16.20
C GLY A 155 -12.28 -1.72 14.73
N VAL A 156 -13.08 -1.03 13.91
CA VAL A 156 -12.74 -0.72 12.53
C VAL A 156 -12.34 0.75 12.42
N TRP A 157 -11.24 1.01 11.71
CA TRP A 157 -10.69 2.34 11.51
C TRP A 157 -10.59 2.66 10.02
N LEU A 158 -11.05 3.84 9.62
CA LEU A 158 -10.84 4.36 8.28
C LEU A 158 -9.52 5.14 8.25
N ALA A 159 -8.61 4.73 7.37
CA ALA A 159 -7.32 5.36 7.18
C ALA A 159 -7.27 6.11 5.85
N SER A 160 -6.83 7.37 5.87
CA SER A 160 -6.44 8.11 4.68
C SER A 160 -4.96 7.89 4.33
N ARG A 161 -4.17 7.47 5.33
CA ARG A 161 -2.73 7.22 5.26
C ARG A 161 -2.32 6.24 6.35
N MET A 162 -1.14 5.62 6.18
CA MET A 162 -0.68 4.51 7.03
C MET A 162 0.63 4.83 7.80
N PRO A 163 0.64 5.82 8.71
CA PRO A 163 1.77 6.02 9.63
C PRO A 163 1.75 4.96 10.75
N PRO A 164 2.88 4.23 10.97
CA PRO A 164 2.90 3.05 11.84
C PRO A 164 2.47 3.33 13.28
N GLU A 165 2.82 4.49 13.82
CA GLU A 165 2.49 4.86 15.21
C GLU A 165 1.00 5.13 15.41
N ASP A 166 0.33 5.81 14.46
CA ASP A 166 -1.11 6.06 14.59
C ASP A 166 -1.90 4.75 14.41
N MET A 167 -1.42 3.85 13.56
CA MET A 167 -2.01 2.53 13.35
C MET A 167 -1.85 1.64 14.58
N ALA A 168 -0.66 1.64 15.20
CA ALA A 168 -0.42 0.92 16.45
C ALA A 168 -1.35 1.45 17.55
N ARG A 169 -1.49 2.78 17.68
CA ARG A 169 -2.39 3.40 18.65
C ARG A 169 -3.85 3.02 18.41
N ALA A 170 -4.33 3.12 17.17
CA ALA A 170 -5.71 2.77 16.80
C ALA A 170 -6.04 1.30 17.09
N LEU A 171 -5.08 0.40 16.85
CA LEU A 171 -5.21 -1.03 17.12
C LEU A 171 -4.89 -1.42 18.58
N SER A 172 -4.64 -0.44 19.45
CA SER A 172 -4.24 -0.67 20.85
C SER A 172 -3.02 -1.59 20.99
N LEU A 173 -2.09 -1.49 20.04
CA LEU A 173 -0.80 -2.17 20.05
C LEU A 173 0.28 -1.30 20.69
N LEU A 174 1.36 -1.94 21.13
CA LEU A 174 2.51 -1.25 21.70
C LEU A 174 3.16 -0.32 20.65
N PRO A 175 3.61 0.89 21.05
CA PRO A 175 4.38 1.78 20.18
C PRO A 175 5.58 1.07 19.57
N GLY A 176 5.90 1.38 18.31
CA GLY A 176 7.00 0.73 17.57
C GLY A 176 6.78 -0.76 17.23
N SER A 177 5.63 -1.37 17.57
CA SER A 177 5.38 -2.77 17.23
C SER A 177 4.96 -3.02 15.78
N LEU A 178 4.58 -1.96 15.05
CA LEU A 178 4.30 -2.02 13.61
C LEU A 178 5.37 -1.23 12.84
N GLY A 179 5.84 -1.80 11.73
CA GLY A 179 6.74 -1.12 10.79
C GLY A 179 6.00 -0.46 9.63
N ALA A 180 6.73 0.32 8.80
CA ALA A 180 6.22 0.91 7.56
C ALA A 180 6.18 -0.11 6.39
N ARG A 181 5.78 -1.35 6.69
CA ARG A 181 5.66 -2.44 5.72
C ARG A 181 4.37 -3.21 5.98
N VAL A 182 3.76 -3.70 4.91
CA VAL A 182 2.56 -4.52 4.91
C VAL A 182 2.85 -5.86 4.24
N LEU A 183 2.24 -6.93 4.73
CA LEU A 183 2.33 -8.25 4.12
C LEU A 183 1.17 -8.43 3.15
N ARG A 184 1.48 -8.63 1.87
CA ARG A 184 0.50 -8.95 0.83
C ARG A 184 0.40 -10.46 0.70
N LEU A 185 -0.73 -11.04 1.08
CA LEU A 185 -0.92 -12.49 1.05
C LEU A 185 -0.73 -13.06 -0.37
N ASP A 186 -0.26 -14.31 -0.43
CA ASP A 186 -0.25 -15.07 -1.68
C ASP A 186 -1.70 -15.22 -2.17
N PRO A 187 -2.03 -14.82 -3.42
CA PRO A 187 -3.37 -15.01 -3.97
C PRO A 187 -3.83 -16.48 -4.03
N ALA A 188 -2.92 -17.45 -3.87
CA ALA A 188 -3.27 -18.86 -3.74
C ALA A 188 -3.91 -19.21 -2.39
N LEU A 189 -3.77 -18.37 -1.36
CA LEU A 189 -4.41 -18.59 -0.06
C LEU A 189 -5.90 -18.20 -0.14
N PRO A 190 -6.83 -19.01 0.39
CA PRO A 190 -8.26 -18.70 0.40
C PRO A 190 -8.64 -17.69 1.49
N VAL A 191 -7.80 -16.66 1.69
CA VAL A 191 -7.86 -15.73 2.82
C VAL A 191 -7.94 -14.30 2.28
N GLY A 192 -9.06 -13.62 2.56
CA GLY A 192 -9.25 -12.21 2.22
C GLY A 192 -10.44 -11.91 1.31
N TYR A 193 -10.46 -10.69 0.80
CA TYR A 193 -11.42 -10.06 -0.09
C TYR A 193 -10.82 -9.93 -1.50
N ALA A 194 -11.69 -9.87 -2.51
CA ALA A 194 -11.34 -10.04 -3.92
C ALA A 194 -10.39 -8.98 -4.50
#